data_AF-A0A833H2F9-F1
#
_entry.id   AF-A0A833H2F9-F1
#
_cell.length_a   1.000
_cell.length_b   1.000
_cell.length_c   1.000
_cell.angle_alpha   90.00
_cell.angle_beta   90.00
_cell.angle_gamma   90.00
#
_symmetry.space_group_name_H-M   'P 1'
#
loop_
_entity.id
_entity.type
_entity.pdbx_description
1 polymer ?
#
loop_
_entity_poly.entity_id
_entity_poly.type
_entity_poly.pdbx_seq_one_letter_code
_entity_poly.pdbx_strand_id
1 'polypeptide(L)' 'MSRNMLEVERELESLSPEEQEILVQRFFDRQSRMEVSVKASWIEEADKRLDELLTGEVEGIDAEEVFGEMQRIVDQKD' A
#
# COMPACT_ATOMS: atom_id res chain seq x y z
N MET A 1 1.04 -1.64 24.30
CA MET A 1 2.11 -0.65 24.19
C MET A 1 2.48 -0.55 22.73
N SER A 2 2.27 0.61 22.10
CA SER A 2 2.64 0.80 20.69
C SER A 2 4.15 0.94 20.61
N ARG A 3 4.81 0.01 19.90
CA ARG A 3 6.24 0.13 19.63
C ARG A 3 6.49 1.32 18.69
N ASN A 4 7.61 1.99 18.88
CA ASN A 4 8.09 3.04 17.97
C ASN A 4 8.74 2.38 16.73
N MET A 5 8.53 2.94 15.54
CA MET A 5 9.16 2.50 14.29
C MET A 5 10.69 2.34 14.41
N LEU A 6 11.37 3.26 15.10
CA LEU A 6 12.82 3.23 15.31
C LEU A 6 13.31 2.04 16.15
N GLU A 7 12.44 1.45 16.96
CA GLU A 7 12.75 0.25 17.74
C GLU A 7 12.67 -0.99 16.83
N VAL A 8 11.66 -1.04 15.96
CA VAL A 8 11.47 -2.11 14.99
C VAL A 8 12.60 -2.12 13.95
N GLU A 9 13.02 -0.95 13.45
CA GLU A 9 14.13 -0.85 12.50
C GLU A 9 15.43 -1.40 13.07
N ARG A 10 15.76 -1.05 14.32
CA ARG A 10 16.98 -1.57 14.98
C ARG A 10 16.93 -3.07 15.22
N GLU A 11 15.75 -3.61 15.55
CA GLU A 11 15.57 -5.06 15.67
C GLU A 11 15.78 -5.74 14.30
N LEU A 12 15.26 -5.17 13.22
CA LEU A 12 15.45 -5.69 11.86
C LEU A 12 16.91 -5.65 11.41
N GLU A 13 17.62 -4.55 11.68
CA GLU A 13 19.05 -4.39 11.36
C GLU A 13 19.94 -5.37 12.14
N SER A 14 19.49 -5.81 13.31
CA SER A 14 20.21 -6.79 14.13
C SER A 14 20.05 -8.25 13.66
N LEU A 15 19.12 -8.52 12.75
CA LEU A 15 18.91 -9.84 12.17
C LEU A 15 20.00 -10.17 11.16
N SER A 16 20.34 -11.45 11.05
CA SER A 16 21.16 -11.93 9.94
C SER A 16 20.41 -11.79 8.60
N PRO A 17 21.13 -11.74 7.45
CA PRO A 17 20.48 -11.66 6.14
C PRO A 17 19.45 -12.77 5.88
N GLU A 18 19.73 -13.99 6.35
CA GLU A 18 18.83 -15.14 6.22
C GLU A 18 17.55 -14.96 7.07
N GLU A 19 17.68 -14.44 8.28
CA GLU A 19 16.52 -14.14 9.14
C GLU A 19 15.67 -12.99 8.60
N GLN A 20 16.30 -11.97 8.00
CA GLN A 20 15.61 -10.90 7.29
C GLN A 20 14.81 -11.46 6.10
N GLU A 21 15.42 -12.34 5.30
CA GLU A 21 14.73 -12.98 4.17
C GLU A 21 13.52 -13.81 4.63
N ILE A 22 13.68 -14.62 5.68
CA ILE A 22 12.58 -15.39 6.27
C ILE A 22 11.47 -14.47 6.78
N LEU A 23 11.82 -13.35 7.40
CA LEU A 23 10.84 -12.40 7.93
C LEU A 23 10.07 -11.70 6.81
N VAL A 24 10.76 -11.30 5.75
CA VAL A 24 10.15 -10.70 4.55
C VAL A 24 9.17 -11.67 3.90
N GLN A 25 9.58 -12.94 3.71
CA GLN A 25 8.69 -13.98 3.17
C GLN A 25 7.44 -14.18 4.04
N ARG A 26 7.62 -14.29 5.36
CA ARG A 26 6.49 -14.43 6.30
C ARG A 26 5.57 -13.21 6.31
N PHE A 27 6.12 -12.01 6.15
CA PHE A 27 5.34 -10.78 6.03
C PHE A 27 4.48 -10.82 4.77
N PHE A 28 5.05 -11.16 3.62
CA PHE A 28 4.30 -11.29 2.37
C PHE A 28 3.26 -12.41 2.41
N ASP A 29 3.57 -13.55 3.04
CA ASP A 29 2.61 -14.64 3.26
C ASP A 29 1.45 -14.24 4.18
N ARG A 30 1.71 -13.33 5.12
CA ARG A 30 0.66 -12.78 5.99
C ARG A 30 -0.16 -11.72 5.27
N GLN A 31 0.46 -10.91 4.43
CA GLN A 31 -0.21 -9.92 3.58
C GLN A 31 -1.05 -10.60 2.50
N SER A 32 -0.60 -11.72 1.93
CA SER A 32 -1.39 -12.50 0.97
C SER A 32 -2.59 -13.18 1.64
N ARG A 33 -2.53 -13.40 2.95
CA ARG A 33 -3.66 -13.77 3.82
C ARG A 33 -4.50 -12.57 4.28
N MET A 34 -4.21 -11.33 3.84
CA MET A 34 -5.18 -10.23 3.99
C MET A 34 -6.52 -10.76 3.50
N GLU A 35 -7.51 -10.61 4.37
CA GLU A 35 -8.69 -11.44 4.32
C GLU A 35 -9.33 -11.38 2.94
N VAL A 36 -9.72 -12.55 2.42
CA VAL A 36 -10.46 -12.69 1.17
C VAL A 36 -11.65 -11.70 1.12
N SER A 37 -12.23 -11.38 2.28
CA SER A 37 -13.26 -10.35 2.48
C SER A 37 -12.80 -8.95 2.06
N VAL A 38 -11.62 -8.48 2.49
CA VAL A 38 -11.06 -7.17 2.13
C VAL A 38 -10.79 -7.11 0.63
N LYS A 39 -10.23 -8.17 0.05
CA LYS A 39 -9.98 -8.23 -1.39
C LYS A 39 -11.29 -8.21 -2.18
N ALA A 40 -12.32 -8.92 -1.72
CA ALA A 40 -13.64 -8.91 -2.34
C ALA A 40 -14.29 -7.51 -2.27
N SER A 41 -14.22 -6.83 -1.13
CA SER A 41 -14.74 -5.45 -0.99
C SER A 41 -14.02 -4.45 -1.89
N TRP A 42 -12.71 -4.61 -2.13
CA TRP A 42 -11.98 -3.77 -3.08
C TRP A 42 -12.40 -4.00 -4.54
N ILE A 43 -12.74 -5.24 -4.91
CA ILE A 43 -13.27 -5.53 -6.25
C ILE A 43 -14.64 -4.89 -6.42
N GLU A 44 -15.53 -5.04 -5.43
CA GLU A 44 -16.86 -4.43 -5.44
C GLU A 44 -16.80 -2.90 -5.57
N GLU A 45 -15.91 -2.25 -4.81
CA GLU A 45 -15.72 -0.80 -4.91
C GLU A 45 -15.12 -0.41 -6.27
N ALA A 46 -14.17 -1.18 -6.82
CA ALA A 46 -13.59 -0.89 -8.12
C ALA A 46 -14.64 -0.95 -9.25
N ASP A 47 -15.48 -1.99 -9.25
CA ASP A 47 -16.58 -2.13 -10.21
C ASP A 47 -17.57 -0.97 -10.08
N LYS A 48 -17.96 -0.62 -8.85
CA LYS A 48 -18.83 0.53 -8.58
C LYS A 48 -18.23 1.84 -9.10
N ARG A 49 -16.94 2.11 -8.85
CA ARG A 49 -16.26 3.33 -9.31
C ARG A 49 -16.15 3.41 -10.81
N LEU A 50 -15.95 2.28 -11.47
CA LEU A 50 -15.95 2.22 -12.93
C LEU A 50 -17.34 2.58 -13.48
N ASP A 51 -18.41 2.04 -12.91
CA ASP A 51 -19.78 2.36 -13.30
C ASP A 51 -20.12 3.85 -13.06
N GLU A 52 -19.76 4.40 -11.89
CA GLU A 52 -19.93 5.84 -11.59
C GLU A 52 -19.20 6.71 -12.64
N LEU A 53 -17.99 6.31 -13.05
CA LEU A 53 -17.21 7.02 -14.06
C LEU A 53 -17.85 6.91 -15.46
N LEU A 54 -18.29 5.72 -15.85
CA LEU A 54 -18.89 5.48 -17.17
C LEU A 54 -20.26 6.15 -17.33
N THR A 55 -21.02 6.27 -16.23
CA THR A 55 -22.30 6.96 -16.21
C THR A 55 -22.18 8.48 -16.04
N GLY A 56 -20.98 8.98 -15.70
CA GLY A 56 -20.71 10.40 -15.46
C GLY A 56 -21.23 10.91 -14.11
N GLU A 57 -21.50 10.01 -13.16
CA GLU A 57 -21.80 10.38 -11.77
C GLU A 57 -20.55 10.97 -11.09
N VAL A 58 -19.37 10.52 -11.49
CA VAL A 58 -18.07 11.07 -11.06
C VAL A 58 -17.19 11.43 -12.25
N GLU A 59 -16.29 12.37 -12.05
CA GLU A 59 -15.25 12.74 -13.02
C GLU A 59 -13.90 12.16 -12.57
N GLY A 60 -13.12 11.67 -13.54
CA GLY A 60 -11.74 11.27 -13.31
C GLY A 60 -10.82 12.48 -13.16
N ILE A 61 -9.71 12.30 -12.45
CA ILE A 61 -8.61 13.27 -12.40
C ILE A 61 -7.59 12.88 -13.46
N ASP A 62 -7.00 13.86 -14.14
CA ASP A 62 -5.96 13.60 -15.13
C ASP A 62 -4.76 12.91 -14.46
N ALA A 63 -4.29 11.82 -15.08
CA ALA A 63 -3.22 11.01 -14.50
C ALA A 63 -1.89 11.79 -14.42
N GLU A 64 -1.60 12.67 -15.38
CA GLU A 64 -0.37 13.48 -15.38
C GLU A 64 -0.37 14.48 -14.22
N GLU A 65 -1.54 15.03 -13.88
CA GLU A 65 -1.71 15.91 -12.71
C GLU A 65 -1.41 15.15 -11.42
N VAL A 66 -2.02 13.97 -11.24
CA VAL A 66 -1.85 13.13 -10.05
C VAL A 66 -0.39 12.70 -9.88
N PHE A 67 0.25 12.21 -10.95
CA PHE A 67 1.65 11.78 -10.87
C PHE A 67 2.60 12.97 -10.66
N GLY A 68 2.32 14.11 -11.27
CA GLY A 68 3.09 15.34 -11.05
C GLY A 68 3.01 15.84 -9.60
N GLU A 69 1.87 15.68 -8.92
CA GLU A 69 1.74 15.96 -7.50
C GLU A 69 2.54 15.00 -6.63
N MET A 70 2.46 13.69 -6.91
CA MET A 70 3.23 12.70 -6.16
C MET A 70 4.73 12.96 -6.27
N GLN A 71 5.23 13.27 -7.46
CA GLN A 71 6.65 13.59 -7.66
C GLN A 71 7.08 14.79 -6.81
N ARG A 72 6.28 15.87 -6.81
CA ARG A 72 6.54 17.06 -5.97
C ARG A 72 6.57 16.74 -4.48
N ILE A 73 5.73 15.81 -4.01
CA ILE A 73 5.71 15.37 -2.60
C ILE A 73 6.98 14.58 -2.26
N VAL A 74 7.43 13.72 -3.17
CA VAL A 74 8.68 12.96 -2.99
C VAL A 74 9.88 13.92 -2.96
N ASP A 75 9.96 14.84 -3.92
CA ASP A 75 11.07 15.80 -4.04
C ASP A 75 11.15 16.80 -2.88
N GLN A 76 10.07 17.01 -2.12
CA GLN A 76 10.05 17.87 -0.93
C GLN A 76 10.47 17.16 0.36
N LYS A 77 10.64 15.83 0.33
CA LYS A 77 11.04 15.03 1.48
C LYS A 77 12.53 14.66 1.49
N ASP A 78 13.24 14.96 0.41
CA ASP A 78 14.71 14.90 0.28
C ASP A 78 15.37 16.25 0.62
#